data_AF-Q16E56-F1
#
_entry.id   AF-Q16E56-F1
#
_cell.length_a   1.000
_cell.length_b   1.000
_cell.length_c   1.000
_cell.angle_alpha   90.00
_cell.angle_beta   90.00
_cell.angle_gamma   90.00
#
_symmetry.space_group_name_H-M   'P 1'
#
loop_
_entity.id
_entity.type
_entity.pdbx_description
1 polymer ?
#
loop_
_entity_poly.entity_id
_entity_poly.type
_entity_poly.pdbx_seq_one_letter_code
_entity_poly.pdbx_strand_id
1 'polypeptide(L)'
;MPIWDWFFYDGSIVLFQLTLGLLKIKEPSLKNLENSAQIFNSLSDIPGDIDDVEHLFSISMEVGGSLSPMVIETHRRRHLAYLMADQGGLVGNPEAGSNLPKQHLARRQVKKSKSMLQMILFGNDDGDDELKNKNIRQTEILVDLREAILKVARHFLAIEPKLSAHIKLVADYSMDSHAKDHENFINVSRTRSRRAKALHDFERHDDDELGFRKNDIITIISQKDEHCWVGELNGLRGWFPAKFVELLDERSKQYSCAGDDAISETVTDLVRGTLAPTIKQVLEHGMKRPSFLGGPCHPWLFIEEAATREVEKDFESVYSRLVLCKTYRLDEDGKVLTPEELLYRCVQAVNQSHDAAHAQMDVKLRSLICLGLNEQVLHLWMEVLCSCSEIVHKWYQPWSFIYSPGWVQIKCELRLLSQFAFNLNPDWELPAKREATQSQPLKDGVRDMLVKHHLFSWDL
;
A
#
# COMPACT_ATOMS: atom_id res chain seq x y z
N MET A 1 22.92 -28.88 -39.53
CA MET A 1 23.86 -27.78 -39.18
C MET A 1 24.16 -27.91 -37.69
N PRO A 2 25.42 -27.80 -37.21
CA PRO A 2 25.71 -27.90 -35.79
C PRO A 2 24.91 -26.87 -34.97
N ILE A 3 24.28 -27.28 -33.86
CA ILE A 3 23.52 -26.40 -32.93
C ILE A 3 24.31 -25.15 -32.53
N TRP A 4 25.63 -25.31 -32.39
CA TRP A 4 26.55 -24.23 -32.04
C TRP A 4 26.63 -23.14 -33.11
N ASP A 5 26.62 -23.48 -34.39
CA ASP A 5 26.68 -22.50 -35.48
C ASP A 5 25.43 -21.61 -35.47
N TRP A 6 24.29 -22.21 -35.12
CA TRP A 6 23.03 -21.50 -35.00
C TRP A 6 22.96 -20.62 -33.77
N PHE A 7 23.46 -21.09 -32.63
CA PHE A 7 23.65 -20.28 -31.43
C PHE A 7 24.57 -19.08 -31.66
N PHE A 8 25.66 -19.25 -32.44
CA PHE A 8 26.55 -18.13 -32.76
C PHE A 8 25.93 -17.11 -33.71
N TYR A 9 24.99 -17.54 -34.56
CA TYR A 9 24.31 -16.67 -35.53
C TYR A 9 23.10 -15.94 -34.91
N ASP A 10 22.17 -16.66 -34.27
CA ASP A 10 20.90 -16.13 -33.74
C ASP A 10 20.95 -15.85 -32.22
N GLY A 11 22.05 -16.19 -31.55
CA GLY A 11 22.28 -15.91 -30.14
C GLY A 11 21.52 -16.84 -29.19
N SER A 12 21.34 -16.40 -27.94
CA SER A 12 20.78 -17.22 -26.87
C SER A 12 19.33 -17.63 -27.04
N ILE A 13 18.59 -17.02 -27.98
CA ILE A 13 17.21 -17.39 -28.30
C ILE A 13 17.11 -18.84 -28.78
N VAL A 14 18.15 -19.32 -29.48
CA VAL A 14 18.25 -20.69 -29.99
C VAL A 14 18.18 -21.71 -28.85
N LEU A 15 18.83 -21.41 -27.71
CA LEU A 15 18.79 -22.30 -26.55
C LEU A 15 17.37 -22.42 -25.98
N PHE A 16 16.61 -21.33 -25.96
CA PHE A 16 15.21 -21.35 -25.51
C PHE A 16 14.31 -22.11 -26.48
N GLN A 17 14.49 -21.91 -27.79
CA GLN A 17 13.72 -22.62 -28.82
C GLN A 17 14.00 -24.13 -28.78
N LEU A 18 15.27 -24.52 -28.65
CA LEU A 18 15.65 -25.92 -28.48
C LEU A 18 15.07 -26.50 -27.19
N THR A 19 15.12 -25.77 -26.09
CA THR A 19 14.51 -26.22 -24.81
C THR A 19 13.00 -26.44 -24.95
N LEU A 20 12.29 -25.55 -25.65
CA LEU A 20 10.86 -25.74 -25.94
C LEU A 20 10.61 -26.95 -26.83
N GLY A 21 11.46 -27.20 -27.83
CA GLY A 21 11.40 -28.40 -28.65
C GLY A 21 11.60 -29.68 -27.84
N LEU A 22 12.59 -29.70 -26.94
CA LEU A 22 12.86 -30.83 -26.03
C LEU A 22 11.65 -31.13 -25.14
N LEU A 23 11.06 -30.09 -24.54
CA LEU A 23 9.85 -30.21 -23.71
C LEU A 23 8.66 -30.70 -24.52
N LYS A 24 8.53 -30.27 -25.78
CA LYS A 24 7.44 -30.67 -26.66
C LYS A 24 7.53 -32.15 -27.06
N ILE A 25 8.73 -32.64 -27.35
CA ILE A 25 8.98 -34.05 -27.69
C ILE A 25 8.59 -34.98 -26.52
N LYS A 26 8.94 -34.60 -25.29
CA LYS A 26 8.66 -35.39 -24.08
C LYS A 26 7.35 -35.01 -23.39
N GLU A 27 6.53 -34.14 -23.98
CA GLU A 27 5.25 -33.67 -23.42
C GLU A 27 4.33 -34.82 -22.93
N PRO A 28 4.15 -35.93 -23.69
CA PRO A 28 3.27 -37.01 -23.26
C PRO A 28 3.77 -37.72 -21.99
N SER A 29 5.08 -37.85 -21.83
CA SER A 29 5.70 -38.45 -20.65
C SER A 29 5.67 -37.51 -19.45
N LEU A 30 5.95 -36.22 -19.68
CA LEU A 30 5.95 -35.18 -18.63
C LEU A 30 4.56 -34.97 -18.01
N LYS A 31 3.48 -35.12 -18.79
CA LYS A 31 2.10 -34.98 -18.31
C LYS A 31 1.67 -36.02 -17.28
N ASN A 32 2.34 -37.17 -17.23
CA ASN A 32 1.98 -38.29 -16.36
C ASN A 32 2.82 -38.33 -15.07
N LEU A 33 3.65 -37.32 -14.82
CA LEU A 33 4.51 -37.25 -13.64
C LEU A 33 3.77 -36.55 -12.49
N GLU A 34 3.85 -37.13 -11.29
CA GLU A 34 3.02 -36.71 -10.15
C GLU A 34 3.77 -35.86 -9.11
N ASN A 35 5.11 -35.90 -9.11
CA ASN A 35 5.91 -35.19 -8.11
C ASN A 35 7.15 -34.48 -8.68
N SER A 36 7.64 -33.49 -7.94
CA SER A 36 8.74 -32.61 -8.35
C SER A 36 10.06 -33.35 -8.61
N ALA A 37 10.33 -34.45 -7.88
CA ALA A 37 11.55 -35.23 -8.07
C ALA A 37 11.51 -36.01 -9.40
N GLN A 38 10.37 -36.63 -9.73
CA GLN A 38 10.16 -37.29 -11.01
C GLN A 38 10.26 -36.32 -12.19
N ILE A 39 9.65 -35.13 -12.05
CA ILE A 39 9.72 -34.07 -13.07
C ILE A 39 11.17 -33.63 -13.26
N PHE A 40 11.90 -33.34 -12.17
CA PHE A 40 13.29 -32.89 -12.25
C PHE A 40 14.20 -33.92 -12.92
N ASN A 41 14.12 -35.19 -12.51
CA ASN A 41 14.91 -36.27 -13.10
C ASN A 41 14.58 -36.42 -14.59
N SER A 42 13.29 -36.48 -14.93
CA SER A 42 12.86 -36.61 -16.32
C SER A 42 13.32 -35.44 -17.18
N LEU A 43 13.32 -34.21 -16.66
CA LEU A 43 13.80 -33.01 -17.34
C LEU A 43 15.33 -33.02 -17.52
N SER A 44 16.08 -33.51 -16.54
CA SER A 44 17.54 -33.61 -16.59
C SER A 44 18.02 -34.64 -17.61
N ASP A 45 17.22 -35.68 -17.85
CA ASP A 45 17.56 -36.78 -18.76
C ASP A 45 17.20 -36.47 -20.23
N ILE A 46 16.27 -35.53 -20.48
CA ILE A 46 15.80 -35.20 -21.84
C ILE A 46 16.93 -34.95 -22.84
N PRO A 47 17.98 -34.16 -22.53
CA PRO A 47 19.04 -33.90 -23.51
C PRO A 47 19.82 -35.15 -23.92
N GLY A 48 19.90 -36.15 -23.04
CA GLY A 48 20.57 -37.43 -23.31
C GLY A 48 19.73 -38.41 -24.12
N ASP A 49 18.41 -38.20 -24.16
CA ASP A 49 17.44 -39.05 -24.86
C ASP A 49 17.16 -38.61 -26.32
N ILE A 50 17.89 -37.61 -26.83
CA ILE A 50 17.67 -37.09 -28.19
C ILE A 50 18.61 -37.78 -29.17
N ASP A 51 18.02 -38.66 -29.96
CA ASP A 51 18.74 -39.41 -31.00
C ASP A 51 18.61 -38.75 -32.40
N ASP A 52 17.57 -37.93 -32.61
CA ASP A 52 17.29 -37.25 -33.88
C ASP A 52 17.28 -35.72 -33.71
N VAL A 53 18.43 -35.14 -34.04
CA VAL A 53 18.68 -33.70 -33.95
C VAL A 53 17.87 -32.91 -34.99
N GLU A 54 17.65 -33.46 -36.18
CA GLU A 54 16.90 -32.79 -37.25
C GLU A 54 15.40 -32.74 -36.90
N HIS A 55 14.88 -33.79 -36.27
CA HIS A 55 13.53 -33.79 -35.71
C HIS A 55 13.36 -32.76 -34.59
N LEU A 56 14.34 -32.64 -33.69
CA LEU A 56 14.35 -31.61 -32.65
C LEU A 56 14.32 -30.20 -33.26
N PHE A 57 15.10 -29.94 -34.31
CA PHE A 57 15.09 -28.65 -34.99
C PHE A 57 13.73 -28.31 -35.60
N SER A 58 13.11 -29.27 -36.27
CA SER A 58 11.78 -29.08 -36.86
C SER A 58 10.75 -28.67 -35.80
N ILE A 59 10.69 -29.40 -34.68
CA ILE A 59 9.74 -29.11 -33.60
C ILE A 59 10.08 -27.79 -32.91
N SER A 60 11.37 -27.50 -32.69
CA SER A 60 11.82 -26.26 -32.06
C SER A 60 11.43 -25.02 -32.87
N MET A 61 11.46 -25.10 -34.20
CA MET A 61 11.01 -24.02 -35.09
C MET A 61 9.49 -23.88 -35.12
N GLU A 62 8.76 -25.00 -35.10
CA GLU A 62 7.29 -24.97 -35.06
C GLU A 62 6.78 -24.32 -33.76
N VAL A 63 7.30 -24.76 -32.61
CA VAL A 63 6.90 -24.23 -31.30
C VAL A 63 7.45 -22.81 -31.08
N GLY A 64 8.68 -22.58 -31.53
CA GLY A 64 9.37 -21.30 -31.44
C GLY A 64 8.83 -20.22 -32.39
N GLY A 65 8.07 -20.58 -33.43
CA GLY A 65 7.50 -19.64 -34.40
C GLY A 65 6.54 -18.61 -33.80
N SER A 66 6.01 -18.88 -32.60
CA SER A 66 5.19 -17.94 -31.83
C SER A 66 5.99 -16.86 -31.09
N LEU A 67 7.31 -17.03 -30.96
CA LEU A 67 8.21 -16.11 -30.24
C LEU A 67 8.69 -14.99 -31.18
N SER A 68 7.82 -14.02 -31.46
CA SER A 68 8.24 -12.82 -32.21
C SER A 68 9.16 -11.94 -31.36
N PRO A 69 10.03 -11.11 -32.00
CA PRO A 69 10.85 -10.13 -31.28
C PRO A 69 10.02 -9.22 -30.36
N MET A 70 8.78 -8.92 -30.77
CA MET A 70 7.85 -8.09 -30.01
C MET A 70 7.30 -8.80 -28.77
N VAL A 71 7.03 -10.10 -28.84
CA VAL A 71 6.60 -10.91 -27.69
C VAL A 71 7.75 -11.03 -26.67
N ILE A 72 8.97 -11.29 -27.15
CA ILE A 72 10.16 -11.37 -26.31
C ILE A 72 10.43 -10.04 -25.60
N GLU A 73 10.38 -8.94 -26.34
CA GLU A 73 10.55 -7.59 -25.76
C GLU A 73 9.46 -7.26 -24.75
N THR A 74 8.22 -7.68 -25.00
CA THR A 74 7.10 -7.53 -24.06
C THR A 74 7.34 -8.32 -22.77
N HIS A 75 7.80 -9.57 -22.87
CA HIS A 75 8.14 -10.38 -21.69
C HIS A 75 9.36 -9.83 -20.93
N ARG A 76 10.36 -9.31 -21.63
CA ARG A 76 11.52 -8.65 -21.02
C ARG A 76 11.11 -7.39 -20.26
N ARG A 77 10.25 -6.55 -20.84
CA ARG A 77 9.69 -5.37 -20.16
C ARG A 77 8.87 -5.75 -18.94
N ARG A 78 8.05 -6.80 -19.04
CA ARG A 78 7.30 -7.34 -17.90
C ARG A 78 8.23 -7.85 -16.81
N HIS A 79 9.28 -8.59 -17.16
CA HIS A 79 10.28 -9.07 -16.19
C HIS A 79 11.10 -7.94 -15.59
N LEU A 80 11.50 -6.94 -16.39
CA LEU A 80 12.17 -5.73 -15.92
C LEU A 80 11.26 -4.95 -14.95
N ALA A 81 9.96 -4.85 -15.23
CA ALA A 81 8.99 -4.25 -14.32
C ALA A 81 8.89 -5.04 -13.01
N TYR A 82 8.93 -6.37 -13.04
CA TYR A 82 9.03 -7.20 -11.83
C TYR A 82 10.33 -6.93 -11.06
N LEU A 83 11.48 -6.82 -11.74
CA LEU A 83 12.76 -6.52 -11.11
C LEU A 83 12.82 -5.09 -10.55
N MET A 84 12.18 -4.14 -11.21
CA MET A 84 12.06 -2.74 -10.75
C MET A 84 11.12 -2.65 -9.53
N ALA A 85 10.03 -3.41 -9.52
CA ALA A 85 9.14 -3.52 -8.37
C ALA A 85 9.85 -4.19 -7.16
N ASP A 86 10.65 -5.23 -7.41
CA ASP A 86 11.48 -5.90 -6.38
C ASP A 86 12.55 -4.95 -5.79
N GLN A 87 12.96 -3.92 -6.53
CA GLN A 87 13.94 -2.92 -6.10
C GLN A 87 13.32 -1.64 -5.54
N GLY A 88 11.99 -1.53 -5.48
CA GLY A 88 11.29 -0.34 -5.01
C GLY A 88 11.37 0.85 -5.97
N GLY A 89 11.63 0.63 -7.26
CA GLY A 89 11.54 1.66 -8.28
C GLY A 89 10.08 2.10 -8.47
N LEU A 90 9.80 3.39 -8.27
CA LEU A 90 8.51 4.00 -8.59
C LEU A 90 8.21 3.79 -10.08
N VAL A 91 7.31 2.86 -10.41
CA VAL A 91 6.71 2.79 -11.76
C VAL A 91 5.64 3.87 -11.82
N GLY A 92 6.08 5.11 -12.06
CA GLY A 92 5.19 6.24 -12.28
C GLY A 92 4.43 6.11 -13.61
N ASN A 93 3.22 6.66 -13.62
CA ASN A 93 2.41 6.89 -14.82
C ASN A 93 3.22 7.69 -15.87
N PRO A 94 3.41 7.18 -17.10
CA PRO A 94 4.16 7.89 -18.15
C PRO A 94 3.54 9.23 -18.57
N GLU A 95 2.27 9.49 -18.24
CA GLU A 95 1.58 10.76 -18.52
C GLU A 95 1.62 11.77 -17.36
N ALA A 96 2.11 11.39 -16.18
CA ALA A 96 2.37 12.33 -15.10
C ALA A 96 3.71 13.02 -15.38
N GLY A 97 3.66 14.21 -16.00
CA GLY A 97 4.84 15.01 -16.29
C GLY A 97 5.61 15.33 -15.01
N SER A 98 6.76 14.68 -14.81
CA SER A 98 7.72 15.05 -13.77
C SER A 98 8.44 16.34 -14.17
N ASN A 99 8.38 17.39 -13.34
CA ASN A 99 9.09 18.65 -13.58
C ASN A 99 10.53 18.66 -13.04
N LEU A 100 11.10 17.51 -12.65
CA LEU A 100 12.47 17.43 -12.16
C LEU A 100 13.22 16.22 -12.75
N PRO A 101 14.52 16.38 -13.07
CA PRO A 101 15.34 15.28 -13.56
C PRO A 101 15.54 14.24 -12.45
N LYS A 102 15.39 12.95 -12.81
CA LYS A 102 15.58 11.79 -11.94
C LYS A 102 16.89 11.90 -11.15
N GLN A 103 16.82 12.32 -9.89
CA GLN A 103 17.95 12.17 -8.97
C GLN A 103 18.04 10.70 -8.55
N HIS A 104 18.99 9.99 -9.15
CA HIS A 104 19.40 8.67 -8.69
C HIS A 104 20.05 8.81 -7.31
N LEU A 105 19.28 8.53 -6.25
CA LEU A 105 19.85 8.23 -4.94
C LEU A 105 20.62 6.91 -5.06
N ALA A 106 21.94 6.97 -4.99
CA ALA A 106 22.81 5.81 -4.99
C ALA A 106 22.57 4.99 -3.72
N ARG A 107 21.65 4.02 -3.78
CA ARG A 107 21.48 3.02 -2.72
C ARG A 107 22.61 2.00 -2.83
N ARG A 108 23.39 1.86 -1.76
CA ARG A 108 24.44 0.83 -1.63
C ARG A 108 23.81 -0.55 -1.86
N GLN A 109 24.10 -1.18 -2.99
CA GLN A 109 23.81 -2.61 -3.18
C GLN A 109 24.78 -3.42 -2.34
N VAL A 110 24.28 -4.25 -1.42
CA VAL A 110 25.08 -5.25 -0.71
C VAL A 110 24.45 -6.62 -0.95
N LYS A 111 25.32 -7.60 -1.21
CA LYS A 111 25.07 -8.96 -1.71
C LYS A 111 23.74 -9.56 -1.24
N LYS A 112 22.83 -9.79 -2.20
CA LYS A 112 21.74 -10.77 -2.04
C LYS A 112 22.36 -12.13 -1.70
N SER A 113 21.78 -12.84 -0.73
CA SER A 113 22.15 -14.21 -0.39
C SER A 113 22.10 -15.11 -1.62
N LYS A 114 22.90 -16.18 -1.60
CA LYS A 114 23.12 -17.11 -2.72
C LYS A 114 21.79 -17.55 -3.36
N SER A 115 21.80 -17.70 -4.68
CA SER A 115 20.69 -18.23 -5.48
C SER A 115 20.16 -19.53 -4.88
N MET A 116 18.83 -19.72 -4.90
CA MET A 116 18.13 -20.92 -4.40
C MET A 116 18.70 -22.23 -4.99
N LEU A 117 19.22 -22.16 -6.23
CA LEU A 117 19.96 -23.24 -6.89
C LEU A 117 21.21 -23.68 -6.09
N GLN A 118 21.91 -22.75 -5.46
CA GLN A 118 23.11 -23.03 -4.67
C GLN A 118 22.79 -23.59 -3.28
N MET A 119 21.58 -23.33 -2.77
CA MET A 119 21.08 -23.90 -1.51
C MET A 119 20.61 -25.35 -1.69
N ILE A 120 20.06 -25.68 -2.87
CA ILE A 120 19.61 -27.03 -3.22
C ILE A 120 20.81 -27.93 -3.59
N LEU A 121 21.83 -27.41 -4.28
CA LEU A 121 22.99 -28.18 -4.74
C LEU A 121 24.02 -28.52 -3.65
N PHE A 122 24.15 -27.67 -2.64
CA PHE A 122 25.12 -27.84 -1.55
C PHE A 122 24.37 -27.72 -0.23
N GLY A 123 23.59 -28.76 0.09
CA GLY A 123 23.06 -28.93 1.43
C GLY A 123 24.22 -28.96 2.41
N ASN A 124 24.21 -28.05 3.38
CA ASN A 124 25.00 -28.20 4.59
C ASN A 124 24.15 -27.85 5.80
N ASP A 125 24.25 -28.77 6.75
CA ASP A 125 23.80 -28.78 8.13
C ASP A 125 24.31 -27.53 8.86
N ASP A 126 23.43 -26.59 9.21
CA ASP A 126 23.83 -25.37 9.94
C ASP A 126 22.62 -24.64 10.59
N GLY A 127 21.95 -25.32 11.52
CA GLY A 127 20.81 -24.74 12.25
C GLY A 127 21.17 -23.49 13.06
N ASP A 128 22.39 -23.41 13.59
CA ASP A 128 22.85 -22.28 14.42
C ASP A 128 23.20 -21.04 13.55
N ASP A 129 23.78 -21.25 12.38
CA ASP A 129 24.05 -20.19 11.40
C ASP A 129 22.76 -19.69 10.73
N GLU A 130 21.76 -20.56 10.52
CA GLU A 130 20.44 -20.14 10.04
C GLU A 130 19.71 -19.27 11.08
N LEU A 131 19.75 -19.63 12.36
CA LEU A 131 19.19 -18.84 13.46
C LEU A 131 19.90 -17.50 13.64
N LYS A 132 21.23 -17.47 13.59
CA LYS A 132 22.03 -16.23 13.62
C LYS A 132 21.67 -15.33 12.43
N ASN A 133 21.61 -15.87 11.22
CA ASN A 133 21.24 -15.12 10.02
C ASN A 133 19.81 -14.55 10.11
N LYS A 134 18.87 -15.28 10.71
CA LYS A 134 17.50 -14.80 10.98
C LYS A 134 17.49 -13.62 11.97
N ASN A 135 18.21 -13.74 13.09
CA ASN A 135 18.27 -12.69 14.10
C ASN A 135 18.98 -11.42 13.59
N ILE A 136 20.03 -11.58 12.78
CA ILE A 136 20.72 -10.47 12.11
C ILE A 136 19.72 -9.73 11.20
N ARG A 137 19.01 -10.47 10.33
CA ARG A 137 18.03 -9.89 9.42
C ARG A 137 16.88 -9.19 10.17
N GLN A 138 16.43 -9.76 11.29
CA GLN A 138 15.41 -9.16 12.14
C GLN A 138 15.87 -7.79 12.68
N THR A 139 17.13 -7.71 13.12
CA THR A 139 17.74 -6.47 13.61
C THR A 139 17.87 -5.42 12.50
N GLU A 140 18.30 -5.82 11.30
CA GLU A 140 18.42 -4.93 10.14
C GLU A 140 17.08 -4.32 9.74
N ILE A 141 16.02 -5.13 9.63
CA ILE A 141 14.67 -4.66 9.29
C ILE A 141 14.19 -3.60 10.29
N LEU A 142 14.43 -3.84 11.58
CA LEU A 142 14.06 -2.90 12.64
C LEU A 142 14.85 -1.58 12.55
N VAL A 143 16.16 -1.65 12.29
CA VAL A 143 17.02 -0.45 12.13
C VAL A 143 16.56 0.37 10.92
N ASP A 144 16.28 -0.29 9.79
CA ASP A 144 15.79 0.35 8.57
C ASP A 144 14.43 1.04 8.80
N LEU A 145 13.50 0.37 9.50
CA LEU A 145 12.21 0.95 9.87
C LEU A 145 12.40 2.20 10.73
N ARG A 146 13.22 2.11 11.78
CA ARG A 146 13.48 3.25 12.68
C ARG A 146 14.09 4.43 11.93
N GLU A 147 15.08 4.19 11.06
CA GLU A 147 15.66 5.25 10.25
C GLU A 147 14.66 5.88 9.28
N ALA A 148 13.76 5.08 8.67
CA ALA A 148 12.70 5.61 7.82
C ALA A 148 11.74 6.53 8.60
N ILE A 149 11.31 6.10 9.80
CA ILE A 149 10.46 6.90 10.70
C ILE A 149 11.17 8.19 11.10
N LEU A 150 12.44 8.12 11.49
CA LEU A 150 13.21 9.30 11.89
C LEU A 150 13.43 10.27 10.73
N LYS A 151 13.58 9.80 9.48
CA LYS A 151 13.64 10.68 8.31
C LYS A 151 12.34 11.46 8.11
N VAL A 152 11.19 10.81 8.24
CA VAL A 152 9.88 11.48 8.19
C VAL A 152 9.78 12.51 9.33
N ALA A 153 10.12 12.13 10.56
CA ALA A 153 10.07 13.03 11.70
C ALA A 153 11.00 14.26 11.53
N ARG A 154 12.23 14.06 11.05
CA ARG A 154 13.19 15.14 10.78
C ARG A 154 12.67 16.10 9.70
N HIS A 155 11.96 15.62 8.69
CA HIS A 155 11.31 16.46 7.67
C HIS A 155 10.27 17.40 8.28
N PHE A 156 9.38 16.89 9.13
CA PHE A 156 8.41 17.73 9.84
C PHE A 156 9.08 18.78 10.72
N LEU A 157 10.11 18.40 11.47
CA LEU A 157 10.83 19.32 12.36
C LEU A 157 11.64 20.39 11.58
N ALA A 158 12.11 20.07 10.38
CA ALA A 158 12.82 21.02 9.53
C ALA A 158 11.88 22.09 8.95
N ILE A 159 10.67 21.70 8.55
CA ILE A 159 9.67 22.64 7.99
C ILE A 159 8.94 23.40 9.11
N GLU A 160 8.66 22.75 10.24
CA GLU A 160 7.95 23.35 11.37
C GLU A 160 8.74 23.21 12.69
N PRO A 161 9.78 24.05 12.91
CA PRO A 161 10.62 23.98 14.11
C PRO A 161 9.86 24.12 15.43
N LYS A 162 8.70 24.80 15.41
CA LYS A 162 7.78 24.94 16.56
C LYS A 162 7.28 23.60 17.11
N LEU A 163 7.27 22.55 16.30
CA LEU A 163 6.87 21.20 16.74
C LEU A 163 7.91 20.57 17.69
N SER A 164 9.18 20.99 17.61
CA SER A 164 10.28 20.39 18.39
C SER A 164 10.06 20.39 19.91
N ALA A 165 9.30 21.35 20.43
CA ALA A 165 9.00 21.43 21.87
C ALA A 165 8.06 20.32 22.37
N HIS A 166 7.27 19.71 21.48
CA HIS A 166 6.20 18.76 21.85
C HIS A 166 6.40 17.36 21.27
N ILE A 167 7.25 17.21 20.24
CA ILE A 167 7.51 15.94 19.57
C ILE A 167 8.58 15.12 20.31
N LYS A 168 8.27 13.86 20.58
CA LYS A 168 9.24 12.86 21.06
C LYS A 168 9.75 12.03 19.89
N LEU A 169 11.07 11.87 19.77
CA LEU A 169 11.72 11.07 18.73
C LEU A 169 12.21 9.70 19.21
N VAL A 170 12.02 9.39 20.48
CA VAL A 170 12.38 8.10 21.08
C VAL A 170 11.11 7.34 21.38
N ALA A 171 11.01 6.12 20.85
CA ALA A 171 9.88 5.25 21.09
C ALA A 171 9.79 4.85 22.57
N ASP A 172 8.57 4.86 23.10
CA ASP A 172 8.27 4.47 24.48
C ASP A 172 7.72 3.04 24.49
N TYR A 173 8.49 2.12 25.06
CA TYR A 173 8.17 0.69 25.16
C TYR A 173 7.54 0.31 26.51
N SER A 174 7.15 1.29 27.32
CA SER A 174 6.49 1.01 28.60
C SER A 174 5.07 0.50 28.39
N MET A 175 4.63 -0.42 29.28
CA MET A 175 3.25 -0.93 29.29
C MET A 175 2.21 0.19 29.47
N ASP A 176 2.55 1.23 30.24
CA ASP A 176 1.69 2.39 30.45
C ASP A 176 1.43 3.16 29.15
N SER A 177 2.44 3.26 28.28
CA SER A 177 2.31 3.89 26.97
C SER A 177 1.35 3.11 26.08
N HIS A 178 1.49 1.77 26.06
CA HIS A 178 0.59 0.89 25.31
C HIS A 178 -0.87 1.00 25.75
N ALA A 179 -1.13 1.05 27.05
CA ALA A 179 -2.48 1.13 27.60
C ALA A 179 -3.22 2.41 27.17
N LYS A 180 -2.48 3.48 26.82
CA LYS A 180 -3.04 4.78 26.45
C LYS A 180 -3.30 4.94 24.95
N ASP A 181 -2.84 4.02 24.10
CA ASP A 181 -2.93 4.17 22.64
C ASP A 181 -4.37 4.35 22.15
N HIS A 182 -5.28 3.53 22.65
CA HIS A 182 -6.69 3.58 22.26
C HIS A 182 -7.36 4.87 22.76
N GLU A 183 -7.07 5.29 23.99
CA GLU A 183 -7.57 6.54 24.55
C GLU A 183 -7.05 7.75 23.75
N ASN A 184 -5.75 7.77 23.43
CA ASN A 184 -5.14 8.81 22.63
C ASN A 184 -5.78 8.89 21.23
N PHE A 185 -6.00 7.75 20.58
CA PHE A 185 -6.71 7.68 19.31
C PHE A 185 -8.13 8.27 19.41
N ILE A 186 -8.91 7.89 20.42
CA ILE A 186 -10.25 8.44 20.63
C ILE A 186 -10.20 9.95 20.89
N ASN A 187 -9.27 10.43 21.71
CA ASN A 187 -9.15 11.85 22.04
C ASN A 187 -8.76 12.69 20.83
N VAL A 188 -7.80 12.23 20.03
CA VAL A 188 -7.45 12.85 18.75
C VAL A 188 -8.64 12.82 17.81
N SER A 189 -9.40 11.71 17.77
CA SER A 189 -10.58 11.59 16.91
C SER A 189 -11.77 12.45 17.34
N ARG A 190 -11.91 12.76 18.63
CA ARG A 190 -12.95 13.66 19.16
C ARG A 190 -12.63 15.14 18.98
N THR A 191 -11.35 15.50 18.97
CA THR A 191 -10.88 16.90 18.83
C THR A 191 -10.74 17.33 17.37
N ARG A 192 -11.35 16.55 16.48
CA ARG A 192 -11.31 16.67 15.05
C ARG A 192 -12.02 17.96 14.56
N SER A 193 -11.27 18.94 14.04
CA SER A 193 -11.84 20.13 13.38
C SER A 193 -11.85 19.97 11.85
N ARG A 194 -13.01 20.14 11.20
CA ARG A 194 -13.13 20.15 9.74
C ARG A 194 -12.27 21.29 9.15
N ARG A 195 -11.68 21.11 7.97
CA ARG A 195 -10.87 22.14 7.30
C ARG A 195 -11.22 22.23 5.82
N ALA A 196 -10.98 23.39 5.24
CA ALA A 196 -11.08 23.59 3.81
C ALA A 196 -9.89 24.39 3.28
N LYS A 197 -9.48 24.10 2.05
CA LYS A 197 -8.46 24.82 1.30
C LYS A 197 -9.13 25.86 0.45
N ALA A 198 -8.68 27.10 0.54
CA ALA A 198 -9.12 28.14 -0.37
C ALA A 198 -8.69 27.82 -1.81
N LEU A 199 -9.66 27.74 -2.72
CA LEU A 199 -9.42 27.61 -4.16
C LEU A 199 -9.23 28.98 -4.84
N HIS A 200 -9.81 30.01 -4.24
CA HIS A 200 -9.81 31.39 -4.72
C HIS A 200 -9.49 32.36 -3.57
N ASP A 201 -9.12 33.58 -3.92
CA ASP A 201 -9.00 34.67 -2.95
C ASP A 201 -10.42 35.16 -2.57
N PHE A 202 -10.62 35.51 -1.30
CA PHE A 202 -11.83 36.14 -0.79
C PHE A 202 -11.45 37.34 0.06
N GLU A 203 -11.77 38.55 -0.41
CA GLU A 203 -11.50 39.78 0.33
C GLU A 203 -12.63 40.05 1.33
N ARG A 204 -12.24 40.29 2.57
CA ARG A 204 -13.14 40.71 3.65
C ARG A 204 -13.57 42.16 3.45
N HIS A 205 -14.87 42.40 3.35
CA HIS A 205 -15.47 43.72 3.26
C HIS A 205 -16.12 44.13 4.58
N ASP A 206 -16.79 43.18 5.25
CA ASP A 206 -17.49 43.41 6.50
C ASP A 206 -16.87 42.65 7.69
N ASP A 207 -17.23 43.05 8.91
CA ASP A 207 -16.58 42.53 10.12
C ASP A 207 -16.94 41.07 10.44
N ASP A 208 -18.05 40.58 9.90
CA ASP A 208 -18.52 39.19 10.03
C ASP A 208 -17.99 38.26 8.94
N GLU A 209 -17.33 38.79 7.90
CA GLU A 209 -16.69 38.01 6.82
C GLU A 209 -15.29 37.53 7.20
N LEU A 210 -14.91 36.35 6.73
CA LEU A 210 -13.57 35.79 6.86
C LEU A 210 -12.80 35.89 5.55
N GLY A 211 -11.90 36.87 5.42
CA GLY A 211 -11.03 36.99 4.26
C GLY A 211 -9.88 35.98 4.26
N PHE A 212 -9.52 35.47 3.09
CA PHE A 212 -8.44 34.51 2.88
C PHE A 212 -7.86 34.58 1.47
N ARG A 213 -6.68 33.98 1.28
CA ARG A 213 -6.03 33.84 -0.03
C ARG A 213 -6.10 32.40 -0.51
N LYS A 214 -5.99 32.21 -1.83
CA LYS A 214 -5.85 30.89 -2.45
C LYS A 214 -4.74 30.09 -1.78
N ASN A 215 -5.04 28.83 -1.50
CA ASN A 215 -4.27 27.85 -0.73
C ASN A 215 -4.25 28.05 0.80
N ASP A 216 -4.90 29.07 1.35
CA ASP A 216 -5.08 29.15 2.80
C ASP A 216 -5.90 27.98 3.33
N ILE A 217 -5.59 27.57 4.56
CA ILE A 217 -6.23 26.44 5.23
C ILE A 217 -7.14 26.98 6.31
N ILE A 218 -8.44 26.94 6.05
CA ILE A 218 -9.47 27.49 6.91
C ILE A 218 -9.99 26.37 7.81
N THR A 219 -10.06 26.62 9.11
CA THR A 219 -10.73 25.70 10.04
C THR A 219 -12.22 25.94 9.94
N ILE A 220 -12.99 24.92 9.57
CA ILE A 220 -14.44 25.00 9.46
C ILE A 220 -15.07 24.85 10.84
N ILE A 221 -15.83 25.87 11.24
CA ILE A 221 -16.57 25.91 12.50
C ILE A 221 -18.03 25.49 12.29
N SER A 222 -18.65 25.86 11.17
CA SER A 222 -20.03 25.50 10.88
C SER A 222 -20.31 25.41 9.38
N GLN A 223 -21.05 24.38 8.99
CA GLN A 223 -21.55 24.13 7.62
C GLN A 223 -23.09 24.00 7.61
N LYS A 224 -23.77 24.68 8.54
CA LYS A 224 -25.23 24.61 8.64
C LYS A 224 -25.95 25.11 7.38
N ASP A 225 -25.29 25.98 6.62
CA ASP A 225 -25.77 26.51 5.35
C ASP A 225 -24.90 25.93 4.21
N GLU A 226 -25.54 25.52 3.11
CA GLU A 226 -24.88 24.87 1.97
C GLU A 226 -23.98 25.83 1.17
N HIS A 227 -24.26 27.13 1.22
CA HIS A 227 -23.60 28.15 0.42
C HIS A 227 -22.71 29.07 1.26
N CYS A 228 -22.96 29.17 2.56
CA CYS A 228 -22.26 30.05 3.48
C CYS A 228 -21.71 29.28 4.68
N TRP A 229 -20.38 29.17 4.78
CA TRP A 229 -19.72 28.47 5.88
C TRP A 229 -19.09 29.45 6.85
N VAL A 230 -19.01 29.07 8.13
CA VAL A 230 -18.28 29.83 9.15
C VAL A 230 -16.97 29.12 9.42
N GLY A 231 -15.87 29.87 9.37
CA GLY A 231 -14.54 29.33 9.65
C GLY A 231 -13.66 30.23 10.50
N GLU A 232 -12.47 29.73 10.79
CA GLU A 232 -11.38 30.42 11.48
C GLU A 232 -10.09 30.33 10.68
N LEU A 233 -9.41 31.47 10.53
CA LEU A 233 -8.08 31.57 9.94
C LEU A 233 -7.27 32.62 10.71
N ASN A 234 -6.07 32.26 11.18
CA ASN A 234 -5.18 33.15 11.94
C ASN A 234 -5.84 33.81 13.17
N GLY A 235 -6.75 33.10 13.86
CA GLY A 235 -7.51 33.60 15.00
C GLY A 235 -8.65 34.56 14.65
N LEU A 236 -8.86 34.85 13.37
CA LEU A 236 -10.03 35.57 12.87
C LEU A 236 -11.11 34.58 12.51
N ARG A 237 -12.36 34.90 12.89
CA ARG A 237 -13.53 34.08 12.63
C ARG A 237 -14.56 34.89 11.85
N GLY A 238 -15.17 34.26 10.85
CA GLY A 238 -16.19 34.89 10.03
C GLY A 238 -16.80 33.91 9.04
N TRP A 239 -17.79 34.37 8.28
CA TRP A 239 -18.42 33.58 7.23
C TRP A 239 -17.71 33.77 5.89
N PHE A 240 -17.85 32.79 5.00
CA PHE A 240 -17.35 32.86 3.63
C PHE A 240 -18.14 31.94 2.68
N PRO A 241 -18.09 32.17 1.35
CA PRO A 241 -18.78 31.33 0.38
C PRO A 241 -18.18 29.93 0.26
N ALA A 242 -19.00 28.88 0.45
CA ALA A 242 -18.56 27.48 0.38
C ALA A 242 -17.89 27.12 -0.97
N LYS A 243 -18.39 27.70 -2.07
CA LYS A 243 -17.84 27.50 -3.44
C LYS A 243 -16.39 27.96 -3.63
N PHE A 244 -15.84 28.76 -2.72
CA PHE A 244 -14.47 29.29 -2.83
C PHE A 244 -13.45 28.39 -2.17
N VAL A 245 -13.89 27.31 -1.54
CA VAL A 245 -13.03 26.39 -0.82
C VAL A 245 -13.30 24.95 -1.28
N GLU A 246 -12.28 24.12 -1.19
CA GLU A 246 -12.38 22.68 -1.30
C GLU A 246 -12.25 22.09 0.10
N LEU A 247 -13.21 21.28 0.52
CA LEU A 247 -13.10 20.58 1.80
C LEU A 247 -11.86 19.69 1.74
N LEU A 248 -10.91 19.88 2.65
CA LEU A 248 -9.66 19.11 2.71
C LEU A 248 -9.84 17.73 3.34
N ASP A 249 -11.06 17.22 3.33
CA ASP A 249 -11.49 15.99 4.00
C ASP A 249 -11.75 16.13 5.51
N GLU A 250 -12.69 15.32 5.99
CA GLU A 250 -13.27 15.24 7.33
C GLU A 250 -12.28 14.73 8.40
N ARG A 251 -10.98 14.73 8.10
CA ARG A 251 -9.89 14.01 8.81
C ARG A 251 -9.03 14.87 9.73
N SER A 252 -9.38 16.15 9.84
CA SER A 252 -9.55 16.78 11.14
C SER A 252 -8.42 16.63 12.18
N LYS A 253 -7.18 16.85 11.77
CA LYS A 253 -6.05 17.03 12.71
C LYS A 253 -5.45 18.41 12.55
N GLN A 254 -4.50 18.76 13.43
CA GLN A 254 -3.71 19.98 13.29
C GLN A 254 -2.96 19.95 11.96
N TYR A 255 -3.43 20.70 10.96
CA TYR A 255 -2.84 20.70 9.62
C TYR A 255 -1.35 21.07 9.69
N SER A 256 -0.54 20.35 8.92
CA SER A 256 0.86 20.66 8.71
C SER A 256 1.17 20.61 7.22
N CYS A 257 1.75 21.69 6.70
CA CYS A 257 2.20 21.75 5.32
C CYS A 257 3.34 20.75 5.02
N ALA A 258 4.07 20.30 6.05
CA ALA A 258 5.11 19.30 5.93
C ALA A 258 4.55 17.91 5.60
N GLY A 259 3.30 17.64 6.01
CA GLY A 259 2.61 16.37 5.82
C GLY A 259 1.71 16.30 4.58
N ASP A 260 1.58 17.41 3.85
CA ASP A 260 0.68 17.56 2.71
C ASP A 260 1.43 17.30 1.40
N ASP A 261 1.09 16.20 0.70
CA ASP A 261 1.79 15.82 -0.53
C ASP A 261 1.46 16.72 -1.73
N ALA A 262 0.39 17.52 -1.66
CA ALA A 262 0.11 18.55 -2.64
C ALA A 262 0.98 19.80 -2.48
N ILE A 263 1.65 19.96 -1.32
CA ILE A 263 2.51 21.12 -1.01
C ILE A 263 3.98 20.72 -0.96
N SER A 264 4.29 19.59 -0.33
CA SER A 264 5.64 19.11 -0.11
C SER A 264 5.87 17.74 -0.74
N GLU A 265 6.29 17.70 -2.00
CA GLU A 265 6.60 16.44 -2.72
C GLU A 265 7.60 15.54 -1.98
N THR A 266 8.49 16.12 -1.18
CA THR A 266 9.45 15.38 -0.33
C THR A 266 8.75 14.38 0.61
N VAL A 267 7.56 14.71 1.11
CA VAL A 267 6.83 13.80 2.01
C VAL A 267 6.38 12.54 1.28
N THR A 268 6.07 12.65 -0.01
CA THR A 268 5.71 11.53 -0.89
C THR A 268 6.87 10.55 -1.02
N ASP A 269 8.08 11.04 -1.28
CA ASP A 269 9.28 10.20 -1.41
C ASP A 269 9.66 9.53 -0.08
N LEU A 270 9.54 10.27 1.03
CA LEU A 270 9.79 9.73 2.36
C LEU A 270 8.79 8.64 2.72
N VAL A 271 7.50 8.87 2.50
CA VAL A 271 6.46 7.91 2.87
C VAL A 271 6.42 6.72 1.90
N ARG A 272 6.29 6.97 0.60
CA ARG A 272 6.10 5.91 -0.41
C ARG A 272 7.39 5.24 -0.82
N GLY A 273 8.49 6.00 -0.89
CA GLY A 273 9.80 5.52 -1.34
C GLY A 273 10.69 4.99 -0.22
N THR A 274 10.50 5.43 1.03
CA THR A 274 11.35 5.03 2.17
C THR A 274 10.59 4.25 3.24
N LEU A 275 9.53 4.83 3.82
CA LEU A 275 8.80 4.21 4.93
C LEU A 275 8.03 2.96 4.49
N ALA A 276 7.24 3.04 3.42
CA ALA A 276 6.42 1.91 3.00
C ALA A 276 7.20 0.64 2.64
N PRO A 277 8.36 0.71 1.95
CA PRO A 277 9.22 -0.46 1.76
C PRO A 277 9.71 -1.09 3.06
N THR A 278 9.98 -0.30 4.11
CA THR A 278 10.41 -0.85 5.41
C THR A 278 9.25 -1.52 6.15
N ILE A 279 8.05 -0.95 6.10
CA ILE A 279 6.83 -1.58 6.62
C ILE A 279 6.53 -2.89 5.87
N LYS A 280 6.66 -2.88 4.53
CA LYS A 280 6.52 -4.09 3.71
C LYS A 280 7.51 -5.17 4.13
N GLN A 281 8.79 -4.83 4.37
CA GLN A 281 9.78 -5.80 4.82
C GLN A 281 9.43 -6.43 6.18
N VAL A 282 8.85 -5.66 7.12
CA VAL A 282 8.33 -6.21 8.37
C VAL A 282 7.21 -7.21 8.10
N LEU A 283 6.25 -6.85 7.25
CA LEU A 283 5.12 -7.71 6.89
C LEU A 283 5.53 -8.92 6.05
N GLU A 284 6.64 -8.88 5.31
CA GLU A 284 7.13 -10.04 4.56
C GLU A 284 7.99 -10.97 5.43
N HIS A 285 8.45 -10.50 6.60
CA HIS A 285 9.31 -11.27 7.47
C HIS A 285 8.60 -12.51 7.99
N GLY A 286 9.05 -13.69 7.54
CA GLY A 286 8.48 -14.97 7.95
C GLY A 286 7.10 -15.28 7.40
N MET A 287 6.68 -14.59 6.33
CA MET A 287 5.45 -14.93 5.62
C MET A 287 5.60 -16.30 4.92
N LYS A 288 4.59 -17.17 5.07
CA LYS A 288 4.54 -18.52 4.50
C LYS A 288 4.31 -18.41 3.00
N ARG A 289 5.27 -18.89 2.22
CA ARG A 289 5.09 -19.06 0.77
C ARG A 289 4.33 -20.35 0.51
N PRO A 290 3.27 -20.33 -0.30
CA PRO A 290 2.57 -21.57 -0.61
C PRO A 290 3.49 -22.46 -1.47
N SER A 291 3.34 -23.78 -1.35
CA SER A 291 4.11 -24.78 -2.10
C SER A 291 4.02 -24.55 -3.61
N PHE A 292 4.92 -25.12 -4.42
CA PHE A 292 5.16 -24.89 -5.86
C PHE A 292 3.95 -24.68 -6.83
N LEU A 293 2.72 -25.03 -6.44
CA LEU A 293 1.44 -24.81 -7.16
C LEU A 293 0.57 -23.69 -6.55
N GLY A 294 1.11 -22.94 -5.59
CA GLY A 294 0.41 -22.03 -4.71
C GLY A 294 0.12 -20.66 -5.30
N GLY A 295 -1.01 -20.09 -4.89
CA GLY A 295 -1.45 -18.74 -5.29
C GLY A 295 -0.52 -17.61 -4.82
N PRO A 296 -0.86 -16.34 -5.15
CA PRO A 296 -0.05 -15.19 -4.81
C PRO A 296 0.18 -15.08 -3.29
N CYS A 297 1.42 -14.75 -2.91
CA CYS A 297 1.84 -14.55 -1.53
C CYS A 297 2.28 -13.09 -1.39
N HIS A 298 1.43 -12.25 -0.80
CA HIS A 298 1.70 -10.82 -0.63
C HIS A 298 1.06 -10.28 0.66
N PRO A 299 1.70 -9.33 1.39
CA PRO A 299 1.14 -8.73 2.60
C PRO A 299 -0.29 -8.20 2.45
N TRP A 300 -0.63 -7.65 1.27
CA TRP A 300 -1.97 -7.16 0.96
C TRP A 300 -3.07 -8.21 1.20
N LEU A 301 -2.84 -9.45 0.76
CA LEU A 301 -3.83 -10.54 0.91
C LEU A 301 -4.04 -10.92 2.37
N PHE A 302 -2.96 -10.94 3.15
CA PHE A 302 -3.04 -11.14 4.59
C PHE A 302 -3.84 -10.01 5.26
N ILE A 303 -3.56 -8.75 4.92
CA ILE A 303 -4.25 -7.58 5.47
C ILE A 303 -5.74 -7.61 5.14
N GLU A 304 -6.09 -7.94 3.89
CA GLU A 304 -7.48 -8.04 3.45
C GLU A 304 -8.26 -9.12 4.21
N GLU A 305 -7.66 -10.30 4.36
CA GLU A 305 -8.27 -11.40 5.11
C GLU A 305 -8.41 -11.06 6.60
N ALA A 306 -7.36 -10.52 7.23
CA ALA A 306 -7.38 -10.12 8.63
C ALA A 306 -8.40 -9.00 8.90
N ALA A 307 -8.42 -7.94 8.08
CA ALA A 307 -9.36 -6.84 8.24
C ALA A 307 -10.82 -7.29 8.12
N THR A 308 -11.10 -8.25 7.22
CA THR A 308 -12.45 -8.83 7.06
C THR A 308 -12.82 -9.68 8.28
N ARG A 309 -11.89 -10.49 8.79
CA ARG A 309 -12.10 -11.38 9.93
C ARG A 309 -12.44 -10.63 11.23
N GLU A 310 -11.80 -9.47 11.44
CA GLU A 310 -11.99 -8.66 12.65
C GLU A 310 -13.40 -8.06 12.75
N VAL A 311 -14.01 -7.69 11.63
CA VAL A 311 -15.37 -7.11 11.59
C VAL A 311 -16.46 -8.16 11.39
N GLU A 312 -16.11 -9.43 11.18
CA GLU A 312 -17.06 -10.50 10.83
C GLU A 312 -18.18 -10.69 11.87
N LYS A 313 -17.84 -10.57 13.17
CA LYS A 313 -18.80 -10.77 14.27
C LYS A 313 -19.91 -9.74 14.29
N ASP A 314 -19.59 -8.52 13.86
CA ASP A 314 -20.51 -7.37 13.81
C ASP A 314 -20.80 -6.94 12.37
N PHE A 315 -20.57 -7.83 11.40
CA PHE A 315 -20.52 -7.49 9.98
C PHE A 315 -21.78 -6.79 9.51
N GLU A 316 -22.97 -7.30 9.85
CA GLU A 316 -24.22 -6.66 9.41
C GLU A 316 -24.37 -5.24 9.97
N SER A 317 -23.94 -4.98 11.20
CA SER A 317 -24.01 -3.65 11.83
C SER A 317 -22.99 -2.69 11.23
N VAL A 318 -21.73 -3.14 11.12
CA VAL A 318 -20.61 -2.36 10.57
C VAL A 318 -20.84 -2.07 9.08
N TYR A 319 -21.19 -3.09 8.30
CA TYR A 319 -21.46 -2.97 6.87
C TYR A 319 -22.66 -2.08 6.62
N SER A 320 -23.79 -2.29 7.31
CA SER A 320 -24.97 -1.43 7.15
C SER A 320 -24.62 0.02 7.46
N ARG A 321 -23.89 0.30 8.54
CA ARG A 321 -23.48 1.66 8.90
C ARG A 321 -22.55 2.28 7.85
N LEU A 322 -21.48 1.58 7.45
CA LEU A 322 -20.53 2.08 6.45
C LEU A 322 -21.20 2.31 5.09
N VAL A 323 -22.07 1.40 4.66
CA VAL A 323 -22.82 1.52 3.40
C VAL A 323 -23.82 2.67 3.48
N LEU A 324 -24.55 2.84 4.58
CA LEU A 324 -25.49 3.94 4.76
C LEU A 324 -24.77 5.29 4.76
N CYS A 325 -23.70 5.45 5.54
CA CYS A 325 -22.90 6.67 5.56
C CYS A 325 -22.38 7.04 4.17
N LYS A 326 -21.84 6.06 3.43
CA LYS A 326 -21.34 6.27 2.07
C LYS A 326 -22.43 6.57 1.05
N THR A 327 -23.55 5.85 1.09
CA THR A 327 -24.63 5.95 0.10
C THR A 327 -25.39 7.27 0.22
N TYR A 328 -25.61 7.71 1.45
CA TYR A 328 -26.40 8.90 1.75
C TYR A 328 -25.56 10.14 2.06
N ARG A 329 -24.22 10.02 2.00
CA ARG A 329 -23.28 11.08 2.43
C ARG A 329 -23.63 11.62 3.82
N LEU A 330 -24.08 10.74 4.71
CA LEU A 330 -24.45 11.12 6.06
C LEU A 330 -23.16 11.41 6.82
N ASP A 331 -23.10 12.59 7.45
CA ASP A 331 -22.07 12.89 8.43
C ASP A 331 -22.06 11.76 9.48
N GLU A 332 -20.87 11.21 9.78
CA GLU A 332 -20.68 10.16 10.82
C GLU A 332 -20.81 10.76 12.23
N ASP A 333 -21.81 11.61 12.45
CA ASP A 333 -21.94 12.48 13.60
C ASP A 333 -21.83 11.70 14.92
N GLY A 334 -20.67 11.86 15.56
CA GLY A 334 -20.42 11.52 16.96
C GLY A 334 -19.86 10.13 17.26
N LYS A 335 -19.74 9.20 16.30
CA LYS A 335 -19.15 7.86 16.56
C LYS A 335 -17.78 7.70 15.89
N VAL A 336 -16.73 7.82 16.70
CA VAL A 336 -15.36 7.44 16.34
C VAL A 336 -15.34 5.96 15.96
N LEU A 337 -15.00 5.65 14.70
CA LEU A 337 -14.78 4.28 14.24
C LEU A 337 -13.65 3.65 15.07
N THR A 338 -13.81 2.37 15.43
CA THR A 338 -12.69 1.65 16.06
C THR A 338 -11.56 1.44 15.05
N PRO A 339 -10.31 1.18 15.50
CA PRO A 339 -9.20 0.90 14.58
C PRO A 339 -9.49 -0.25 13.60
N GLU A 340 -10.22 -1.27 14.03
CA GLU A 340 -10.65 -2.44 13.23
C GLU A 340 -11.63 -2.03 12.14
N GLU A 341 -12.69 -1.29 12.50
CA GLU A 341 -13.70 -0.79 11.55
C GLU A 341 -13.07 0.16 10.52
N LEU A 342 -12.16 1.01 10.98
CA LEU A 342 -11.43 1.96 10.14
C LEU A 342 -10.47 1.22 9.19
N LEU A 343 -9.76 0.19 9.65
CA LEU A 343 -8.92 -0.66 8.82
C LEU A 343 -9.74 -1.31 7.70
N TYR A 344 -10.85 -1.97 8.07
CA TYR A 344 -11.74 -2.61 7.11
C TYR A 344 -12.25 -1.61 6.06
N ARG A 345 -12.76 -0.44 6.50
CA ARG A 345 -13.22 0.62 5.59
C ARG A 345 -12.14 1.07 4.62
N CYS A 346 -10.92 1.31 5.11
CA CYS A 346 -9.80 1.75 4.28
C CYS A 346 -9.39 0.68 3.27
N VAL A 347 -9.34 -0.60 3.67
CA VAL A 347 -9.06 -1.72 2.76
C VAL A 347 -10.11 -1.80 1.65
N GLN A 348 -11.40 -1.72 1.98
CA GLN A 348 -12.48 -1.74 0.99
C GLN A 348 -12.42 -0.54 0.04
N ALA A 349 -12.12 0.66 0.56
CA ALA A 349 -11.97 1.86 -0.26
C ALA A 349 -10.79 1.73 -1.24
N VAL A 350 -9.64 1.24 -0.77
CA VAL A 350 -8.46 0.99 -1.61
C VAL A 350 -8.78 -0.07 -2.66
N ASN A 351 -9.38 -1.21 -2.31
CA ASN A 351 -9.78 -2.23 -3.27
C ASN A 351 -10.67 -1.62 -4.36
N GLN A 352 -11.72 -0.88 -3.97
CA GLN A 352 -12.63 -0.28 -4.94
C GLN A 352 -11.92 0.65 -5.94
N SER A 353 -11.08 1.59 -5.46
CA SER A 353 -10.41 2.55 -6.36
C SER A 353 -9.28 1.91 -7.16
N HIS A 354 -8.50 1.03 -6.54
CA HIS A 354 -7.29 0.46 -7.13
C HIS A 354 -7.57 -0.71 -8.07
N ASP A 355 -8.59 -1.54 -7.79
CA ASP A 355 -9.00 -2.62 -8.70
C ASP A 355 -9.59 -2.07 -9.99
N ALA A 356 -10.37 -0.98 -9.91
CA ALA A 356 -10.88 -0.26 -11.07
C ALA A 356 -9.76 0.30 -11.96
N ALA A 357 -8.59 0.60 -11.36
CA ALA A 357 -7.40 1.07 -12.05
C ALA A 357 -6.41 -0.07 -12.41
N HIS A 358 -6.74 -1.33 -12.13
CA HIS A 358 -5.85 -2.50 -12.28
C HIS A 358 -4.49 -2.33 -11.58
N ALA A 359 -4.47 -1.63 -10.44
CA ALA A 359 -3.25 -1.35 -9.71
C ALA A 359 -2.70 -2.60 -9.00
N GLN A 360 -1.38 -2.67 -8.89
CA GLN A 360 -0.69 -3.78 -8.23
C GLN A 360 -0.88 -3.72 -6.70
N MET A 361 -0.73 -4.87 -6.02
CA MET A 361 -0.87 -4.96 -4.56
C MET A 361 0.11 -4.07 -3.78
N ASP A 362 1.30 -3.79 -4.33
CA ASP A 362 2.26 -2.84 -3.75
C ASP A 362 1.77 -1.39 -3.78
N VAL A 363 0.96 -1.04 -4.79
CA VAL A 363 0.30 0.27 -4.85
C VAL A 363 -0.78 0.33 -3.78
N LYS A 364 -1.63 -0.70 -3.69
CA LYS A 364 -2.66 -0.82 -2.66
C LYS A 364 -2.08 -0.71 -1.24
N LEU A 365 -0.98 -1.43 -0.97
CA LEU A 365 -0.31 -1.40 0.33
C LEU A 365 0.20 0.01 0.67
N ARG A 366 0.84 0.70 -0.28
CA ARG A 366 1.32 2.07 -0.06
C ARG A 366 0.17 3.05 0.19
N SER A 367 -0.92 2.92 -0.55
CA SER A 367 -2.12 3.74 -0.36
C SER A 367 -2.77 3.50 1.00
N LEU A 368 -2.83 2.25 1.47
CA LEU A 368 -3.29 1.95 2.83
C LEU A 368 -2.35 2.55 3.88
N ILE A 369 -1.03 2.50 3.69
CA ILE A 369 -0.06 3.14 4.60
C ILE A 369 -0.32 4.64 4.68
N CYS A 370 -0.55 5.32 3.54
CA CYS A 370 -0.91 6.73 3.51
C CYS A 370 -2.21 7.01 4.28
N LEU A 371 -3.25 6.18 4.10
CA LEU A 371 -4.49 6.30 4.87
C LEU A 371 -4.24 6.14 6.37
N GLY A 372 -3.43 5.15 6.78
CA GLY A 372 -3.09 4.94 8.18
C GLY A 372 -2.28 6.08 8.80
N LEU A 373 -1.44 6.77 8.02
CA LEU A 373 -0.72 7.98 8.44
C LEU A 373 -1.66 9.17 8.59
N ASN A 374 -2.52 9.40 7.60
CA ASN A 374 -3.56 10.43 7.66
C ASN A 374 -4.44 10.22 8.91
N GLU A 375 -4.82 8.97 9.17
CA GLU A 375 -5.59 8.56 10.34
C GLU A 375 -4.75 8.40 11.63
N GLN A 376 -3.41 8.58 11.57
CA GLN A 376 -2.45 8.43 12.69
C GLN A 376 -2.64 7.11 13.47
N VAL A 377 -3.07 6.06 12.78
CA VAL A 377 -3.56 4.81 13.37
C VAL A 377 -2.69 3.61 12.97
N LEU A 378 -1.61 3.79 12.18
CA LEU A 378 -0.76 2.69 11.71
C LEU A 378 -0.30 1.73 12.83
N HIS A 379 0.06 2.27 13.99
CA HIS A 379 0.51 1.48 15.14
C HIS A 379 -0.62 0.62 15.74
N LEU A 380 -1.86 1.13 15.73
CA LEU A 380 -3.04 0.37 16.14
C LEU A 380 -3.44 -0.65 15.07
N TRP A 381 -3.34 -0.32 13.78
CA TRP A 381 -3.54 -1.30 12.71
C TRP A 381 -2.53 -2.45 12.77
N MET A 382 -1.27 -2.18 13.14
CA MET A 382 -0.28 -3.22 13.40
C MET A 382 -0.74 -4.18 14.50
N GLU A 383 -1.29 -3.64 15.60
CA GLU A 383 -1.85 -4.45 16.69
C GLU A 383 -3.05 -5.28 16.24
N VAL A 384 -4.02 -4.68 15.54
CA VAL A 384 -5.19 -5.38 14.98
C VAL A 384 -4.76 -6.56 14.12
N LEU A 385 -3.84 -6.33 13.18
CA LEU A 385 -3.34 -7.38 12.28
C LEU A 385 -2.63 -8.52 13.04
N CYS A 386 -1.81 -8.19 14.05
CA CYS A 386 -1.05 -9.20 14.81
C CYS A 386 -1.91 -9.92 15.86
N SER A 387 -3.04 -9.32 16.26
CA SER A 387 -3.97 -9.91 17.23
C SER A 387 -4.93 -10.92 16.59
N CYS A 388 -5.04 -10.92 15.26
CA CYS A 388 -5.86 -11.86 14.49
C CYS A 388 -5.21 -13.26 14.42
N SER A 389 -5.12 -13.96 15.54
CA SER A 389 -4.29 -15.17 15.72
C SER A 389 -4.56 -16.27 14.68
N GLU A 390 -5.82 -16.50 14.31
CA GLU A 390 -6.19 -17.50 13.30
C GLU A 390 -5.56 -17.21 11.94
N ILE A 391 -5.65 -15.95 11.50
CA ILE A 391 -5.12 -15.50 10.20
C ILE A 391 -3.60 -15.41 10.26
N VAL A 392 -3.03 -14.92 11.37
CA VAL A 392 -1.57 -14.88 11.58
C VAL A 392 -0.96 -16.29 11.51
N HIS A 393 -1.59 -17.28 12.16
CA HIS A 393 -1.13 -18.67 12.12
C HIS A 393 -1.17 -19.26 10.70
N LYS A 394 -2.17 -18.87 9.90
CA LYS A 394 -2.28 -19.27 8.50
C LYS A 394 -1.16 -18.69 7.64
N TRP A 395 -0.85 -17.40 7.81
CA TRP A 395 0.02 -16.65 6.91
C TRP A 395 1.49 -16.58 7.33
N TYR A 396 1.82 -16.78 8.60
CA TYR A 396 3.17 -16.53 9.11
C TYR A 396 3.79 -17.71 9.86
N GLN A 397 5.12 -17.78 9.80
CA GLN A 397 5.93 -18.66 10.62
C GLN A 397 6.03 -18.12 12.07
N PRO A 398 6.17 -18.99 13.09
CA PRO A 398 6.21 -18.56 14.49
C PRO A 398 7.33 -17.58 14.85
N TRP A 399 8.44 -17.60 14.11
CA TRP A 399 9.60 -16.71 14.29
C TRP A 399 9.45 -15.34 13.59
N SER A 400 8.36 -15.11 12.87
CA SER A 400 8.09 -13.83 12.20
C SER A 400 7.85 -12.70 13.19
N PHE A 401 7.92 -11.45 12.71
CA PHE A 401 7.53 -10.30 13.54
C PHE A 401 6.04 -10.33 13.87
N ILE A 402 5.20 -10.72 12.90
CA ILE A 402 3.73 -10.68 13.02
C ILE A 402 3.22 -11.74 14.00
N TYR A 403 3.84 -12.93 14.02
CA TYR A 403 3.46 -14.01 14.94
C TYR A 403 4.07 -13.81 16.34
N SER A 404 5.34 -13.45 16.42
CA SER A 404 6.05 -13.33 17.71
C SER A 404 5.71 -12.02 18.44
N PRO A 405 5.98 -11.89 19.75
CA PRO A 405 5.85 -10.62 20.47
C PRO A 405 6.67 -9.45 19.89
N GLY A 406 7.54 -9.69 18.88
CA GLY A 406 8.31 -8.66 18.20
C GLY A 406 7.46 -7.56 17.55
N TRP A 407 6.20 -7.83 17.20
CA TRP A 407 5.29 -6.79 16.68
C TRP A 407 5.06 -5.65 17.67
N VAL A 408 5.18 -5.89 18.98
CA VAL A 408 5.02 -4.85 20.03
C VAL A 408 6.08 -3.76 19.86
N GLN A 409 7.31 -4.17 19.53
CA GLN A 409 8.40 -3.24 19.25
C GLN A 409 8.09 -2.41 17.99
N ILE A 410 7.62 -3.06 16.92
CA ILE A 410 7.24 -2.38 15.68
C ILE A 410 6.10 -1.38 15.91
N LYS A 411 5.10 -1.76 16.71
CA LYS A 411 3.99 -0.88 17.13
C LYS A 411 4.52 0.39 17.80
N CYS A 412 5.45 0.28 18.75
CA CYS A 412 6.03 1.44 19.42
C CYS A 412 6.81 2.37 18.48
N GLU A 413 7.55 1.81 17.53
CA GLU A 413 8.25 2.63 16.51
C GLU A 413 7.23 3.40 15.66
N LEU A 414 6.22 2.70 15.13
CA LEU A 414 5.17 3.31 14.31
C LEU A 414 4.35 4.37 15.07
N ARG A 415 4.20 4.24 16.39
CA ARG A 415 3.49 5.21 17.24
C ARG A 415 4.12 6.60 17.15
N LEU A 416 5.43 6.72 16.92
CA LEU A 416 6.07 8.03 16.76
C LEU A 416 5.43 8.86 15.65
N LEU A 417 4.96 8.21 14.58
CA LEU A 417 4.33 8.86 13.45
C LEU A 417 2.93 9.42 13.78
N SER A 418 2.28 8.94 14.85
CA SER A 418 0.96 9.44 15.26
C SER A 418 0.99 10.87 15.80
N GLN A 419 2.19 11.43 16.03
CA GLN A 419 2.37 12.82 16.48
C GLN A 419 2.35 13.82 15.31
N PHE A 420 2.43 13.36 14.06
CA PHE A 420 2.50 14.21 12.87
C PHE A 420 1.20 14.14 12.07
N ALA A 421 0.76 15.28 11.56
CA ALA A 421 -0.44 15.35 10.74
C ALA A 421 -0.08 15.21 9.26
N PHE A 422 -0.63 14.18 8.63
CA PHE A 422 -0.45 13.88 7.22
C PHE A 422 -1.71 14.22 6.42
N ASN A 423 -1.52 14.68 5.20
CA ASN A 423 -2.54 14.86 4.18
C ASN A 423 -2.02 14.26 2.87
N LEU A 424 -2.01 12.94 2.81
CA LEU A 424 -1.46 12.19 1.68
C LEU A 424 -2.59 11.68 0.79
N ASN A 425 -2.52 11.94 -0.51
CA ASN A 425 -3.46 11.44 -1.50
C ASN A 425 -3.31 9.91 -1.66
N PRO A 426 -4.32 9.09 -1.29
CA PRO A 426 -4.26 7.64 -1.44
C PRO A 426 -4.28 7.20 -2.91
N ASP A 427 -4.81 8.02 -3.81
CA ASP A 427 -4.91 7.71 -5.25
C ASP A 427 -3.71 8.28 -6.05
N TRP A 428 -2.66 8.79 -5.38
CA TRP A 428 -1.49 9.44 -5.99
C TRP A 428 -0.85 8.64 -7.13
N GLU A 429 -0.83 7.32 -6.99
CA GLU A 429 -0.16 6.40 -7.92
C GLU A 429 -1.12 5.79 -8.95
N LEU A 430 -2.40 6.16 -8.90
CA LEU A 430 -3.39 5.74 -9.87
C LEU A 430 -3.31 6.62 -11.12
N PRO A 431 -3.75 6.12 -12.29
CA PRO A 431 -3.92 6.95 -13.47
C PRO A 431 -4.87 8.12 -13.17
N ALA A 432 -4.58 9.30 -13.73
CA ALA A 432 -5.50 10.43 -13.65
C ALA A 432 -6.87 9.99 -14.17
N LYS A 433 -7.92 10.20 -13.38
CA LYS A 433 -9.30 9.97 -13.85
C LYS A 433 -9.49 10.89 -15.06
N ARG A 434 -9.62 10.33 -16.26
CA ARG A 434 -10.23 11.06 -17.38
C ARG A 434 -11.55 11.58 -16.84
N GLU A 435 -11.77 12.90 -16.88
CA GLU A 435 -12.99 13.52 -16.40
C GLU A 435 -14.19 12.79 -17.00
N ALA A 436 -14.75 11.85 -16.25
CA ALA A 436 -16.04 11.28 -16.54
C ALA A 436 -17.00 12.43 -16.25
N THR A 437 -17.51 13.04 -17.31
CA THR A 437 -18.70 13.89 -17.33
C THR A 437 -19.54 13.70 -16.07
N GLN A 438 -19.51 14.71 -15.20
CA GLN A 438 -20.44 14.96 -14.09
C GLN A 438 -21.32 13.75 -13.74
N SER A 439 -20.88 12.90 -12.82
CA SER A 439 -21.80 12.00 -12.14
C SER A 439 -22.75 12.87 -11.31
N GLN A 440 -23.92 13.15 -11.87
CA GLN A 440 -25.05 13.76 -11.17
C GLN A 440 -25.25 13.04 -9.82
N PRO A 441 -25.41 13.77 -8.70
CA PRO A 441 -25.90 13.15 -7.48
C PRO A 441 -27.29 12.56 -7.76
N LEU A 442 -27.60 11.46 -7.08
CA LEU A 442 -28.87 10.74 -7.16
C LEU A 442 -30.06 11.70 -7.22
N LYS A 443 -30.91 11.55 -8.23
CA LYS A 443 -32.10 12.40 -8.48
C LYS A 443 -32.90 12.59 -7.19
N ASP A 444 -33.20 13.84 -6.86
CA ASP A 444 -34.01 14.31 -5.73
C ASP A 444 -35.32 13.52 -5.52
N GLY A 445 -35.84 12.91 -6.58
CA GLY A 445 -37.03 12.05 -6.54
C GLY A 445 -36.93 10.82 -5.63
N VAL A 446 -35.73 10.27 -5.37
CA VAL A 446 -35.58 9.13 -4.43
C VAL A 446 -35.65 9.59 -2.96
N ARG A 447 -35.11 10.79 -2.67
CA ARG A 447 -35.18 11.43 -1.36
C ARG A 447 -36.63 11.79 -1.01
N ASP A 448 -37.36 12.36 -1.97
CA ASP A 448 -38.78 12.69 -1.82
C ASP A 448 -39.66 11.44 -1.65
N MET A 449 -39.31 10.32 -2.30
CA MET A 449 -40.07 9.07 -2.17
C MET A 449 -39.95 8.46 -0.76
N LEU A 450 -38.77 8.55 -0.14
CA LEU A 450 -38.52 8.05 1.21
C LEU A 450 -39.22 8.91 2.28
N VAL A 451 -39.32 10.22 2.06
CA VAL A 451 -40.07 11.15 2.93
C VAL A 451 -41.59 10.92 2.82
N LYS A 452 -42.11 10.68 1.59
CA LYS A 452 -43.55 10.48 1.35
C LYS A 452 -44.13 9.20 1.92
N HIS A 453 -43.31 8.15 2.09
CA HIS A 453 -43.79 6.85 2.55
C HIS A 453 -43.67 6.60 4.06
N HIS A 454 -43.36 7.63 4.87
CA HIS A 454 -43.32 7.56 6.35
C HIS A 454 -42.53 6.37 6.91
N LEU A 455 -41.49 5.90 6.21
CA LEU A 455 -40.68 4.77 6.67
C LEU A 455 -39.69 5.13 7.78
N PHE A 456 -39.57 6.42 8.12
CA PHE A 456 -38.92 6.91 9.33
C PHE A 456 -39.65 8.16 9.83
N SER A 457 -40.23 8.08 11.04
CA SER A 457 -40.63 9.27 11.80
C SER A 457 -39.41 9.76 12.57
N TRP A 458 -38.92 10.95 12.25
CA TRP A 458 -38.05 11.72 13.15
C TRP A 458 -38.70 13.08 13.34
N ASP A 459 -39.34 13.29 14.48
CA ASP A 459 -39.49 14.64 15.03
C ASP A 459 -38.08 15.06 15.50
N LEU A 460 -37.47 15.99 14.76
CA LEU A 460 -36.40 16.90 15.20
C LEU A 460 -36.25 18.05 14.20
#